data_AF-A0A970LC60-F1
#
_entry.id   AF-A0A970LC60-F1
#
_cell.length_a   1.000
_cell.length_b   1.000
_cell.length_c   1.000
_cell.angle_alpha   90.00
_cell.angle_beta   90.00
_cell.angle_gamma   90.00
#
_symmetry.space_group_name_H-M   'P 1'
#
loop_
_entity.id
_entity.type
_entity.pdbx_description
1 polymer ?
#
loop_
_entity_poly.entity_id
_entity_poly.type
_entity_poly.pdbx_seq_one_letter_code
_entity_poly.pdbx_strand_id
1 'polypeptide(L)'
;MKKGFGNETNNEGFTLVEVLIALAILLVISFALLALFANSYRNIEISGQKNKELYIIQQKLEQPINSDKTSIEKNLTISFPGVEQPIKMPGRIHREKAKIQDKEISISVFIPDQY
;
A
#
# COMPACT_ATOMS: atom_id res chain seq x y z
N MET A 1 -36.25 -62.93 -17.46
CA MET A 1 -35.73 -62.17 -18.62
C MET A 1 -35.25 -60.82 -18.13
N LYS A 2 -33.94 -60.54 -18.18
CA LYS A 2 -33.35 -59.26 -17.75
C LYS A 2 -33.49 -58.24 -18.89
N LYS A 3 -34.21 -57.14 -18.67
CA LYS A 3 -34.12 -55.94 -19.52
C LYS A 3 -32.76 -55.29 -19.26
N GLY A 4 -31.89 -55.29 -20.26
CA GLY A 4 -30.65 -54.54 -20.21
C GLY A 4 -30.96 -53.05 -20.19
N PHE A 5 -30.50 -52.36 -19.15
CA PHE A 5 -30.42 -50.90 -19.13
C PHE A 5 -29.35 -50.51 -20.16
N GLY A 6 -29.78 -50.14 -21.36
CA GLY A 6 -28.92 -49.43 -22.30
C GLY A 6 -28.54 -48.10 -21.68
N ASN A 7 -27.26 -47.92 -21.38
CA ASN A 7 -26.70 -46.63 -20.99
C ASN A 7 -26.61 -45.81 -22.28
N GLU A 8 -27.57 -44.92 -22.54
CA GLU A 8 -27.51 -44.00 -23.68
C GLU A 8 -26.43 -42.96 -23.39
N THR A 9 -25.23 -43.19 -23.94
CA THR A 9 -24.18 -42.18 -23.95
C THR A 9 -24.55 -41.12 -24.98
N ASN A 10 -25.09 -39.99 -24.55
CA ASN A 10 -25.31 -38.81 -25.39
C ASN A 10 -23.96 -38.30 -25.94
N ASN A 11 -23.62 -38.73 -27.16
CA ASN A 11 -22.43 -38.32 -27.89
C ASN A 11 -22.71 -37.09 -28.78
N GLU A 12 -23.34 -36.05 -28.23
CA GLU A 12 -23.51 -34.79 -28.95
C GLU A 12 -22.23 -33.96 -28.80
N GLY A 13 -21.46 -33.89 -29.89
CA GLY A 13 -20.29 -33.01 -29.98
C GLY A 13 -20.68 -31.54 -30.14
N PHE A 14 -19.76 -30.64 -29.83
CA PHE A 14 -19.98 -29.20 -30.05
C PHE A 14 -20.06 -28.87 -31.53
N THR A 15 -20.98 -27.97 -31.86
CA THR A 15 -21.00 -27.35 -33.19
C THR A 15 -19.81 -26.40 -33.34
N LEU A 16 -19.36 -26.21 -34.57
CA LEU A 16 -18.27 -25.27 -34.86
C LEU A 16 -18.61 -23.83 -34.42
N VAL A 17 -19.88 -23.46 -34.48
CA VAL A 17 -20.37 -22.13 -34.07
C VAL A 17 -20.24 -21.95 -32.56
N GLU A 18 -20.59 -22.95 -31.75
CA GLU A 18 -20.46 -22.88 -30.28
C GLU A 18 -19.01 -22.72 -29.85
N VAL A 19 -18.08 -23.45 -30.50
CA VAL A 19 -16.65 -23.32 -30.22
C VAL A 19 -16.13 -21.92 -30.56
N LEU A 20 -16.56 -21.34 -31.68
CA LEU A 20 -16.19 -19.98 -32.06
C LEU A 20 -16.73 -18.94 -31.08
N ILE A 21 -17.98 -19.10 -30.62
CA ILE A 21 -18.59 -18.21 -29.63
C ILE A 21 -17.84 -18.32 -28.29
N ALA A 22 -17.53 -19.53 -27.84
CA ALA A 22 -16.77 -19.76 -26.61
C ALA A 22 -15.37 -19.12 -26.68
N LEU A 23 -14.67 -19.28 -27.80
CA LEU A 23 -13.38 -18.64 -28.04
C LEU A 23 -13.48 -17.10 -28.04
N ALA A 24 -14.52 -16.55 -28.67
CA ALA A 24 -14.75 -15.11 -28.68
C ALA A 24 -14.97 -14.57 -27.26
N ILE A 25 -15.81 -15.23 -26.46
CA ILE A 25 -16.06 -14.86 -25.07
C ILE A 25 -14.77 -14.98 -24.24
N LEU A 26 -14.02 -16.07 -24.41
CA LEU A 26 -12.77 -16.29 -23.71
C LEU A 26 -11.76 -15.18 -23.99
N LEU A 27 -11.64 -14.75 -25.25
CA LEU A 27 -10.74 -13.66 -25.63
C LEU A 27 -11.15 -12.33 -24.98
N VAL A 28 -12.44 -11.99 -25.02
CA VAL A 28 -12.96 -10.77 -24.37
C VAL A 28 -12.63 -10.75 -22.89
N ILE A 29 -12.88 -11.86 -22.19
CA ILE A 29 -12.56 -11.99 -20.76
C ILE A 29 -11.05 -11.89 -20.53
N SER A 30 -10.24 -12.56 -21.36
CA SER A 30 -8.79 -12.58 -21.22
C SER A 30 -8.19 -11.17 -21.36
N PHE A 31 -8.67 -10.37 -22.32
CA PHE A 31 -8.22 -8.99 -22.47
C PHE A 31 -8.61 -8.11 -21.28
N ALA A 32 -9.82 -8.27 -20.75
CA ALA A 32 -10.25 -7.54 -19.55
C ALA A 32 -9.37 -7.88 -18.35
N LEU A 33 -9.09 -9.17 -18.13
CA LEU A 33 -8.21 -9.62 -17.04
C LEU A 33 -6.78 -9.14 -17.21
N LEU A 34 -6.24 -9.16 -18.43
CA LEU A 34 -4.90 -8.68 -18.72
C LEU A 34 -4.74 -7.19 -18.40
N ALA A 35 -5.74 -6.37 -18.77
CA ALA A 35 -5.74 -4.94 -18.45
C ALA A 35 -5.76 -4.70 -16.93
N LEU A 36 -6.59 -5.44 -16.19
CA LEU A 36 -6.64 -5.37 -14.73
C LEU A 36 -5.32 -5.80 -14.08
N PHE A 37 -4.70 -6.85 -14.60
CA PHE A 37 -3.42 -7.35 -14.11
C PHE A 37 -2.30 -6.33 -14.32
N ALA A 38 -2.19 -5.76 -15.52
CA ALA A 38 -1.19 -4.73 -15.84
C ALA A 38 -1.32 -3.50 -14.92
N ASN A 39 -2.55 -3.04 -14.69
CA ASN A 39 -2.80 -1.93 -13.77
C ASN A 39 -2.45 -2.26 -12.32
N SER A 40 -2.79 -3.47 -11.88
CA SER A 40 -2.47 -3.93 -10.51
C SER A 40 -0.96 -4.01 -10.30
N TYR A 41 -0.22 -4.57 -11.26
CA TYR A 41 1.23 -4.67 -11.19
C TYR A 41 1.90 -3.28 -11.09
N ARG A 42 1.48 -2.34 -11.95
CA ARG A 42 1.98 -0.95 -11.90
C ARG A 42 1.70 -0.29 -10.55
N ASN A 43 0.52 -0.51 -9.97
CA ASN A 43 0.18 0.06 -8.66
C ASN A 43 1.01 -0.54 -7.52
N ILE A 44 1.33 -1.82 -7.59
CA ILE A 44 2.21 -2.50 -6.61
C ILE A 44 3.62 -1.92 -6.71
N GLU A 45 4.15 -1.73 -7.91
CA GLU A 45 5.49 -1.16 -8.11
C GLU A 45 5.57 0.27 -7.56
N ILE A 46 4.60 1.13 -7.88
CA ILE A 46 4.51 2.50 -7.37
C ILE A 46 4.42 2.51 -5.84
N SER A 47 3.62 1.61 -5.26
CA SER A 47 3.48 1.50 -3.81
C SER A 47 4.76 0.99 -3.15
N GLY A 48 5.46 0.06 -3.78
CA GLY A 48 6.75 -0.46 -3.34
C GLY A 48 7.82 0.63 -3.32
N GLN A 49 7.92 1.44 -4.38
CA GLN A 49 8.83 2.59 -4.43
C GLN A 49 8.51 3.59 -3.31
N LYS A 50 7.24 3.92 -3.09
CA LYS A 50 6.82 4.82 -2.00
C LYS A 50 7.23 4.28 -0.61
N ASN A 51 7.01 2.99 -0.36
CA ASN A 51 7.41 2.38 0.91
C ASN A 51 8.93 2.42 1.11
N LYS A 52 9.72 2.20 0.05
CA LYS A 52 11.18 2.28 0.13
C LYS A 52 11.63 3.70 0.48
N GLU A 53 11.07 4.72 -0.16
CA GLU A 53 11.39 6.12 0.16
C GLU A 53 10.99 6.48 1.60
N LEU A 54 9.82 6.05 2.06
CA LEU A 54 9.40 6.24 3.45
C LEU A 54 10.36 5.59 4.44
N TYR A 55 10.82 4.37 4.16
CA TYR A 55 11.79 3.68 5.02
C TYR A 55 13.13 4.42 5.08
N ILE A 56 13.60 4.95 3.95
CA ILE A 56 14.82 5.77 3.91
C ILE A 56 14.65 7.04 4.75
N ILE A 57 13.50 7.70 4.68
CA ILE A 57 13.22 8.89 5.50
C ILE A 57 13.18 8.53 6.99
N GLN A 58 12.52 7.43 7.34
CA GLN A 58 12.48 6.96 8.71
C GLN A 58 13.90 6.67 9.24
N GLN A 59 14.72 5.96 8.47
CA GLN A 59 16.11 5.69 8.83
C GLN A 59 16.90 6.99 9.04
N LYS A 60 16.70 8.00 8.18
CA LYS A 60 17.31 9.33 8.33
C LYS A 60 16.80 10.10 9.55
N LEU A 61 15.54 9.93 9.94
CA LEU A 61 14.97 10.53 11.15
C LEU A 61 15.49 9.85 12.42
N GLU A 62 15.75 8.54 12.36
CA GLU A 62 16.24 7.74 13.48
C GLU A 62 17.75 7.89 13.72
N GLN A 63 18.55 8.08 12.66
CA GLN A 63 20.00 8.22 12.76
C GLN A 63 20.49 9.38 13.66
N PRO A 64 19.94 10.61 13.57
CA PRO A 64 20.37 11.76 14.35
C PRO A 64 19.77 11.79 15.76
N ILE A 65 18.91 10.83 16.15
CA ILE A 65 18.43 10.71 17.55
C ILE A 65 19.63 10.56 18.52
N ASN A 66 20.78 10.09 18.02
CA ASN A 66 22.02 9.98 18.78
C ASN A 66 23.10 11.05 18.47
N SER A 67 22.88 12.00 17.55
CA SER A 67 23.95 12.93 17.11
C SER A 67 23.43 14.29 16.60
N ASP A 68 23.10 15.17 17.54
CA ASP A 68 23.32 16.64 17.59
C ASP A 68 22.94 17.64 16.44
N LYS A 69 22.36 18.79 16.88
CA LYS A 69 22.52 20.20 16.42
C LYS A 69 21.66 20.89 15.34
N THR A 70 20.61 20.31 14.76
CA THR A 70 19.69 21.07 13.86
C THR A 70 18.26 21.21 14.37
N SER A 71 18.00 20.70 15.57
CA SER A 71 16.65 20.59 16.10
C SER A 71 16.20 21.90 16.76
N ILE A 72 15.01 22.37 16.42
CA ILE A 72 14.42 23.55 17.04
C ILE A 72 13.89 23.12 18.41
N GLU A 73 14.46 23.67 19.49
CA GLU A 73 13.93 23.51 20.85
C GLU A 73 12.48 24.00 20.90
N LYS A 74 11.57 23.11 21.30
CA LYS A 74 10.15 23.40 21.46
C LYS A 74 9.60 22.60 22.62
N ASN A 75 8.78 23.24 23.44
CA ASN A 75 8.02 22.55 24.47
C ASN A 75 6.76 21.92 23.85
N LEU A 76 6.57 20.62 24.04
CA LEU A 76 5.28 19.98 23.82
C LEU A 76 4.38 20.31 25.02
N THR A 77 3.26 20.98 24.76
CA THR A 77 2.26 21.31 25.80
C THR A 77 1.07 20.38 25.63
N ILE A 78 0.83 19.54 26.63
CA ILE A 78 -0.32 18.64 26.68
C ILE A 78 -1.30 19.21 27.70
N SER A 79 -2.51 19.55 27.25
CA SER A 79 -3.58 20.09 28.09
C SER A 79 -4.69 19.06 28.22
N PHE A 80 -5.11 18.77 29.46
CA PHE A 80 -6.24 17.89 29.75
C PHE A 80 -7.43 18.72 30.26
N PRO A 81 -8.66 18.44 29.80
CA PRO A 81 -9.86 19.05 30.36
C PRO A 81 -9.97 18.77 31.86
N GLY A 82 -10.12 19.81 32.68
CA GLY A 82 -10.24 19.68 34.15
C GLY A 82 -8.93 19.70 34.94
N VAL A 83 -7.78 19.88 34.27
CA VAL A 83 -6.48 20.09 34.93
C VAL A 83 -6.02 21.53 34.66
N GLU A 84 -5.80 22.32 35.72
CA GLU A 84 -5.44 23.74 35.59
C GLU A 84 -4.02 23.96 35.06
N GLN A 85 -3.10 23.02 35.31
CA GLN A 85 -1.71 23.14 34.89
C GLN A 85 -1.41 22.18 33.73
N PRO A 86 -1.05 22.71 32.54
CA PRO A 86 -0.69 21.88 31.41
C PRO A 86 0.67 21.22 31.60
N ILE A 87 0.82 19.99 31.12
CA ILE A 87 2.10 19.27 31.15
C ILE A 87 2.99 19.85 30.05
N LYS A 88 4.15 20.38 30.43
CA LYS A 88 5.17 20.87 29.50
C LYS A 88 6.31 19.86 29.45
N MET A 89 6.54 19.27 28.29
CA MET A 89 7.70 18.43 28.03
C MET A 89 8.70 19.20 27.17
N PRO A 90 9.92 19.49 27.69
CA PRO A 90 10.99 20.03 26.87
C PRO A 90 11.44 18.98 25.86
N GLY A 91 11.89 19.46 24.72
CA GLY A 91 12.33 18.60 23.64
C GLY A 91 12.60 19.40 22.38
N ARG A 92 12.78 18.65 21.31
CA ARG A 92 13.32 19.14 20.06
C ARG A 92 12.52 18.56 18.90
N ILE A 93 12.17 19.38 17.91
CA ILE A 93 11.54 18.89 16.68
C ILE A 93 12.61 18.69 15.61
N HIS A 94 12.70 17.48 15.09
CA HIS A 94 13.52 17.14 13.94
C HIS A 94 12.62 17.00 12.70
N ARG A 95 13.04 17.58 11.58
CA ARG A 95 12.25 17.64 10.34
C ARG A 95 13.10 17.17 9.16
N GLU A 96 12.57 16.22 8.42
CA GLU A 96 13.17 15.75 7.18
C GLU A 96 12.24 16.00 6.01
N LYS A 97 12.83 16.41 4.90
CA LYS A 97 12.15 16.67 3.63
C LYS A 97 12.52 15.59 2.63
N ALA A 98 11.54 15.09 1.91
CA ALA A 98 11.78 14.15 0.82
C ALA A 98 10.91 14.47 -0.37
N LYS A 99 11.43 14.14 -1.55
CA LYS A 99 10.72 14.34 -2.82
C LYS A 99 10.24 12.97 -3.29
N ILE A 100 8.94 12.71 -3.18
CA ILE A 100 8.31 11.48 -3.67
C ILE A 100 7.45 11.84 -4.88
N GLN A 101 7.78 11.30 -6.05
CA GLN A 101 6.99 11.46 -7.29
C GLN A 101 6.63 12.93 -7.56
N ASP A 102 7.64 13.79 -7.57
CA ASP A 102 7.56 15.25 -7.77
C ASP A 102 6.81 16.07 -6.71
N LYS A 103 6.36 15.43 -5.62
CA LYS A 103 5.79 16.11 -4.46
C LYS A 103 6.81 16.15 -3.32
N GLU A 104 7.00 17.34 -2.76
CA GLU A 104 7.78 17.51 -1.54
C GLU A 104 6.90 17.14 -0.34
N ILE A 105 7.31 16.14 0.41
CA ILE A 105 6.73 15.77 1.70
C ILE A 105 7.69 16.17 2.81
N SER A 106 7.14 16.68 3.91
CA SER A 106 7.89 17.06 5.11
C SER A 106 7.38 16.23 6.27
N ILE A 107 8.27 15.47 6.91
CA ILE A 107 7.95 14.64 8.07
C ILE A 107 8.66 15.24 9.27
N SER A 108 7.92 15.45 10.36
CA SER A 108 8.43 16.03 11.60
C SER A 108 8.22 15.09 12.77
N VAL A 109 9.27 14.84 13.55
CA VAL A 109 9.23 14.06 14.79
C VAL A 109 9.59 14.94 15.99
N PHE A 110 8.93 14.73 17.13
CA PHE A 110 9.29 15.36 18.40
C PHE A 110 10.13 14.38 19.22
N ILE A 111 11.28 14.84 19.68
CA ILE A 111 12.23 14.10 20.52
C ILE A 111 12.23 14.78 21.90
N PRO A 112 11.72 14.14 22.96
CA PRO A 112 11.78 14.70 24.30
C PRO A 112 13.22 14.72 24.80
N ASP A 113 13.61 15.78 25.50
CA ASP A 113 14.89 15.79 26.21
C ASP A 113 14.78 14.84 27.42
N GLN A 114 15.72 13.90 27.52
CA GLN A 114 15.77 12.96 28.65
C GLN A 114 16.09 13.75 29.94
N TYR A 115 15.38 13.43 31.02
CA TYR A 115 15.65 13.93 32.37
C TYR A 115 16.85 13.25 33.01
#